data_AF-A0A842LUN8-F1
#
_entry.id   AF-A0A842LUN8-F1
#
_cell.length_a   1.000
_cell.length_b   1.000
_cell.length_c   1.000
_cell.angle_alpha   90.00
_cell.angle_beta   90.00
_cell.angle_gamma   90.00
#
_symmetry.space_group_name_H-M   'P 1'
#
loop_
_entity.id
_entity.type
_entity.pdbx_description
1 polymer ?
#
loop_
_entity_poly.entity_id
_entity_poly.type
_entity_poly.pdbx_seq_one_letter_code
_entity_poly.pdbx_strand_id
1 'polypeptide(L)'
;MRRENCPCKVLKIHDLVTLFPFEGAINRTSLIVVEKAKPTAFPVSCIIWHNPASGGIDQDSSLEEVKNMTRQLNMAFIPIEINKPESPWMQITEKAYEGIKKIFGSSPWYKAYEGVNTALNQVYWVKVISEAQDGLLITNPPLPGQKKSVKQVEQVVEKELVYPLIRGRDVKKWYCNGELVCILLPVDESGNTLSHSDLKVKYPKTWEYFYYFFKDLVNRGGEPYKSKLEPYREKKLEIAERSAPPFYWLFNVKPSLAPYKVVWKCIAGKNFGKSRILNSSNGWNDT
;
A
#
# COMPACT_ATOMS: atom_id res chain seq x y z
N MET A 1 -10.66 -22.66 -32.41
CA MET A 1 -9.18 -22.75 -32.28
C MET A 1 -8.84 -23.49 -30.99
N ARG A 2 -8.29 -24.70 -31.08
CA ARG A 2 -7.66 -25.35 -29.91
C ARG A 2 -6.40 -24.54 -29.58
N ARG A 3 -6.26 -24.06 -28.34
CA ARG A 3 -4.99 -23.51 -27.85
C ARG A 3 -4.02 -24.67 -27.74
N GLU A 4 -3.05 -24.77 -28.64
CA GLU A 4 -1.94 -25.69 -28.48
C GLU A 4 -1.08 -25.20 -27.32
N ASN A 5 -0.93 -26.03 -26.29
CA ASN A 5 -0.10 -25.75 -25.13
C ASN A 5 1.36 -26.01 -25.53
N CYS A 6 2.02 -25.03 -26.14
CA CYS A 6 3.42 -25.11 -26.52
C CYS A 6 4.29 -24.54 -25.38
N PRO A 7 5.06 -25.36 -24.64
CA PRO A 7 5.93 -24.86 -23.58
C PRO A 7 6.98 -23.91 -24.16
N CYS A 8 7.23 -22.80 -23.48
CA CYS A 8 8.16 -21.75 -23.91
C CYS A 8 9.31 -21.68 -22.91
N LYS A 9 10.52 -22.02 -23.37
CA LYS A 9 11.74 -21.96 -22.57
C LYS A 9 12.30 -20.55 -22.64
N VAL A 10 12.28 -19.84 -21.53
CA VAL A 10 12.95 -18.54 -21.43
C VAL A 10 14.45 -18.77 -21.33
N LEU A 11 15.19 -18.18 -22.27
CA LEU A 11 16.65 -18.30 -22.35
C LEU A 11 17.34 -17.13 -21.66
N LYS A 12 16.84 -15.91 -21.88
CA LYS A 12 17.46 -14.69 -21.40
C LYS A 12 16.44 -13.57 -21.28
N ILE A 13 16.64 -12.71 -20.30
CA ILE A 13 15.83 -11.51 -20.08
C ILE A 13 16.76 -10.29 -20.12
N HIS A 14 16.28 -9.20 -20.70
CA HIS A 14 16.89 -7.89 -20.54
C HIS A 14 15.89 -6.94 -19.89
N ASP A 15 16.29 -6.33 -18.78
CA ASP A 15 15.56 -5.25 -18.15
C ASP A 15 16.06 -3.93 -18.75
N LEU A 16 15.15 -3.26 -19.46
CA LEU A 16 15.40 -2.03 -20.23
C LEU A 16 14.67 -0.84 -19.61
N VAL A 17 14.17 -0.97 -18.36
CA VAL A 17 13.30 0.04 -17.74
C VAL A 17 13.98 1.39 -17.65
N THR A 18 15.26 1.41 -17.25
CA THR A 18 16.03 2.65 -17.17
C THR A 18 16.70 3.02 -18.49
N LEU A 19 16.66 2.15 -19.49
CA LEU A 19 17.23 2.43 -20.81
C LEU A 19 16.34 3.39 -21.61
N PHE A 20 15.01 3.30 -21.42
CA PHE A 20 14.00 4.00 -22.22
C PHE A 20 14.29 3.88 -23.74
N PRO A 21 14.25 2.66 -24.29
CA PRO A 21 14.68 2.41 -25.67
C PRO A 21 13.72 2.99 -26.73
N PHE A 22 12.55 3.48 -26.32
CA PHE A 22 11.52 4.01 -27.22
C PHE A 22 11.30 5.50 -26.92
N GLU A 23 11.49 6.34 -27.94
CA GLU A 23 11.32 7.78 -27.82
C GLU A 23 9.87 8.14 -27.44
N GLY A 24 9.70 9.11 -26.55
CA GLY A 24 8.39 9.57 -26.09
C GLY A 24 7.60 8.57 -25.23
N ALA A 25 8.14 7.37 -24.98
CA ALA A 25 7.46 6.32 -24.22
C ALA A 25 7.96 6.26 -22.77
N ILE A 26 7.02 6.24 -21.82
CA ILE A 26 7.29 6.08 -20.37
C ILE A 26 6.97 4.67 -19.86
N ASN A 27 6.82 3.70 -20.76
CA ASN A 27 6.50 2.32 -20.42
C ASN A 27 7.73 1.58 -19.85
N ARG A 28 7.46 0.62 -18.96
CA ARG A 28 8.49 -0.29 -18.44
C ARG A 28 8.75 -1.38 -19.46
N THR A 29 9.88 -1.30 -20.14
CA THR A 29 10.24 -2.22 -21.23
C THR A 29 11.15 -3.35 -20.75
N SER A 30 10.89 -4.55 -21.23
CA SER A 30 11.79 -5.71 -21.09
C SER A 30 11.80 -6.50 -22.40
N LEU A 31 12.94 -7.12 -22.69
CA LEU A 31 13.11 -8.04 -23.81
C LEU A 31 13.27 -9.45 -23.24
N ILE A 32 12.57 -10.42 -23.83
CA ILE A 32 12.65 -11.83 -23.44
C ILE A 32 13.00 -12.66 -24.67
N VAL A 33 14.04 -13.49 -24.55
CA VAL A 33 14.45 -14.46 -25.59
C VAL A 33 13.87 -15.82 -25.22
N VAL A 34 13.11 -16.43 -26.13
CA VAL A 34 12.36 -17.67 -25.88
C VAL A 34 12.64 -18.71 -26.95
N GLU A 35 12.83 -19.96 -26.52
CA GLU A 35 12.85 -21.15 -27.37
C GLU A 35 11.53 -21.91 -27.23
N LYS A 36 10.89 -22.25 -28.36
CA LYS A 36 9.61 -22.97 -28.36
C LYS A 36 9.78 -24.46 -28.02
N ALA A 37 8.71 -25.07 -27.54
CA ALA A 37 8.55 -26.49 -27.27
C ALA A 37 9.48 -27.07 -26.17
N LYS A 38 10.00 -26.25 -25.26
CA LYS A 38 10.83 -26.69 -24.13
C LYS A 38 10.43 -26.01 -22.82
N PRO A 39 10.62 -26.65 -21.65
CA PRO A 39 10.42 -26.00 -20.36
C PRO A 39 11.57 -25.03 -20.02
N THR A 40 11.26 -24.01 -19.20
CA THR A 40 12.27 -23.09 -18.67
C THR A 40 13.08 -23.75 -17.57
N ALA A 41 14.41 -23.61 -17.64
CA ALA A 41 15.34 -24.00 -16.58
C ALA A 41 15.77 -22.75 -15.81
N PHE A 42 15.91 -22.87 -14.49
CA PHE A 42 16.30 -21.77 -13.61
C PHE A 42 17.68 -22.02 -12.99
N PRO A 43 18.44 -20.97 -12.65
CA PRO A 43 18.13 -19.54 -12.85
C PRO A 43 18.12 -19.11 -14.33
N VAL A 44 17.27 -18.14 -14.68
CA VAL A 44 17.27 -17.52 -16.02
C VAL A 44 18.16 -16.28 -16.00
N SER A 45 19.13 -16.19 -16.90
CA SER A 45 20.03 -15.04 -16.99
C SER A 45 19.27 -13.75 -17.32
N CYS A 46 19.55 -12.68 -16.57
CA CYS A 46 19.01 -11.36 -16.78
C CYS A 46 20.12 -10.32 -16.86
N ILE A 47 20.07 -9.42 -17.85
CA ILE A 47 20.93 -8.24 -17.89
C ILE A 47 20.08 -7.00 -17.64
N ILE A 48 20.37 -6.27 -16.58
CA ILE A 48 19.80 -4.94 -16.37
C ILE A 48 20.66 -3.92 -17.10
N TRP A 49 20.04 -3.17 -18.00
CA TRP A 49 20.64 -2.02 -18.66
C TRP A 49 20.34 -0.76 -17.87
N HIS A 50 21.30 -0.36 -17.04
CA HIS A 50 21.19 0.84 -16.22
C HIS A 50 21.80 2.04 -16.93
N ASN A 51 20.96 2.92 -17.45
CA ASN A 51 21.38 4.25 -17.85
C ASN A 51 21.47 5.14 -16.59
N PRO A 52 22.66 5.69 -16.25
CA PRO A 52 22.79 6.62 -15.14
C PRO A 52 22.19 8.01 -15.45
N ALA A 53 21.99 8.34 -16.73
CA ALA A 53 21.36 9.58 -17.15
C ALA A 53 19.84 9.54 -16.95
N SER A 54 19.23 10.73 -16.80
CA SER A 54 17.77 10.88 -16.63
C SER A 54 16.99 10.87 -17.96
N GLY A 55 17.68 11.02 -19.10
CA GLY A 55 17.10 10.97 -20.44
C GLY A 55 17.09 9.56 -21.03
N GLY A 56 16.22 9.33 -22.01
CA GLY A 56 16.29 8.11 -22.83
C GLY A 56 17.54 8.08 -23.70
N ILE A 57 17.80 6.92 -24.29
CA ILE A 57 18.87 6.75 -25.26
C ILE A 57 18.33 7.03 -26.66
N ASP A 58 19.14 7.72 -27.47
CA ASP A 58 18.83 7.97 -28.87
C ASP A 58 18.74 6.64 -29.65
N GLN A 59 17.67 6.48 -30.44
CA GLN A 59 17.42 5.26 -31.20
C GLN A 59 18.46 5.00 -32.29
N ASP A 60 19.11 6.06 -32.75
CA ASP A 60 20.17 5.98 -33.76
C ASP A 60 21.55 5.65 -33.14
N SER A 61 21.64 5.55 -31.80
CA SER A 61 22.88 5.17 -31.13
C SER A 61 23.29 3.74 -31.48
N SER A 62 24.57 3.56 -31.80
CA SER A 62 25.14 2.24 -32.00
C SER A 62 25.18 1.43 -30.70
N LEU A 63 25.19 0.11 -30.80
CA LEU A 63 25.26 -0.77 -29.62
C LEU A 63 26.49 -0.48 -28.76
N GLU A 64 27.64 -0.15 -29.36
CA GLU A 64 28.86 0.16 -28.61
C GLU A 64 28.76 1.48 -27.85
N GLU A 65 28.15 2.51 -28.43
CA GLU A 65 27.85 3.76 -27.70
C GLU A 65 26.91 3.48 -26.53
N VAL A 66 25.85 2.71 -26.75
CA VAL A 66 24.92 2.32 -25.67
C VAL A 66 25.63 1.54 -24.57
N LYS A 67 26.51 0.61 -24.90
CA LYS A 67 27.33 -0.13 -23.92
C LYS A 67 28.23 0.80 -23.11
N ASN A 68 28.83 1.80 -23.75
CA ASN A 68 29.72 2.75 -23.08
C ASN A 68 28.97 3.74 -22.17
N MET A 69 27.74 4.11 -22.53
CA MET A 69 26.90 5.03 -21.76
C MET A 69 26.17 4.36 -20.59
N THR A 70 26.02 3.03 -20.63
CA THR A 70 25.22 2.28 -19.66
C THR A 70 26.07 1.38 -18.77
N ARG A 71 25.51 1.02 -17.60
CA ARG A 71 26.03 -0.06 -16.77
C ARG A 71 25.19 -1.30 -16.99
N GLN A 72 25.82 -2.42 -17.34
CA GLN A 72 25.17 -3.71 -17.43
C GLN A 72 25.38 -4.50 -16.15
N LEU A 73 24.27 -4.88 -15.50
CA LEU A 73 24.30 -5.68 -14.28
C LEU A 73 23.77 -7.07 -14.57
N ASN A 74 24.61 -8.07 -14.34
CA ASN A 74 24.23 -9.48 -14.43
C ASN A 74 23.40 -9.88 -13.21
N MET A 75 22.19 -10.34 -13.47
CA MET A 75 21.21 -10.79 -12.50
C MET A 75 20.63 -12.13 -12.96
N ALA A 76 19.81 -12.72 -12.11
CA ALA A 76 19.03 -13.91 -12.41
C ALA A 76 17.54 -13.64 -12.13
N PHE A 77 16.68 -14.26 -12.91
CA PHE A 77 15.31 -14.53 -12.48
C PHE A 77 15.23 -15.93 -11.87
N ILE A 78 14.73 -15.99 -10.64
CA ILE A 78 14.62 -17.23 -9.86
C ILE A 78 13.21 -17.31 -9.27
N PRO A 79 12.49 -18.46 -9.35
CA PRO A 79 11.18 -18.61 -8.75
C PRO A 79 11.24 -18.40 -7.24
N ILE A 80 10.23 -17.71 -6.67
CA ILE A 80 10.15 -17.49 -5.22
C ILE A 80 9.84 -18.80 -4.50
N GLU A 81 8.93 -19.62 -5.05
CA GLU A 81 8.62 -20.93 -4.50
C GLU A 81 9.59 -21.98 -5.08
N ILE A 82 10.30 -22.67 -4.19
CA ILE A 82 11.25 -23.72 -4.55
C ILE A 82 10.51 -24.83 -5.31
N ASN A 83 11.10 -25.29 -6.41
CA ASN A 83 10.55 -26.33 -7.29
C ASN A 83 9.20 -25.99 -7.95
N LYS A 84 8.83 -24.69 -7.98
CA LYS A 84 7.57 -24.23 -8.57
C LYS A 84 7.79 -23.11 -9.60
N PRO A 85 8.22 -23.46 -10.83
CA PRO A 85 8.46 -22.54 -11.94
C PRO A 85 7.35 -21.52 -12.24
N GLU A 86 6.10 -21.88 -11.99
CA GLU A 86 4.91 -21.04 -12.23
C GLU A 86 4.68 -19.98 -11.16
N SER A 87 5.41 -20.04 -10.04
CA SER A 87 5.40 -18.98 -9.04
C SER A 87 6.03 -17.69 -9.59
N PRO A 88 5.75 -16.52 -9.00
CA PRO A 88 6.41 -15.28 -9.41
C PRO A 88 7.94 -15.41 -9.34
N TRP A 89 8.65 -14.83 -10.31
CA TRP A 89 10.11 -14.85 -10.36
C TRP A 89 10.68 -13.58 -9.74
N MET A 90 11.77 -13.73 -9.00
CA MET A 90 12.52 -12.64 -8.39
C MET A 90 13.71 -12.26 -9.26
N GLN A 91 13.86 -10.98 -9.58
CA GLN A 91 15.08 -10.43 -10.18
C GLN A 91 16.11 -10.19 -9.07
N ILE A 92 17.11 -11.07 -8.96
CA ILE A 92 18.08 -11.08 -7.86
C ILE A 92 19.44 -11.63 -8.32
N THR A 93 20.52 -11.35 -7.59
CA THR A 93 21.79 -12.08 -7.80
C THR A 93 21.72 -13.44 -7.12
N GLU A 94 22.38 -14.45 -7.67
CA GLU A 94 22.42 -15.79 -7.05
C GLU A 94 22.96 -15.73 -5.62
N LYS A 95 24.01 -14.93 -5.37
CA LYS A 95 24.56 -14.73 -4.02
C LYS A 95 23.52 -14.18 -3.03
N ALA A 96 22.72 -13.19 -3.45
CA ALA A 96 21.68 -12.65 -2.59
C ALA A 96 20.53 -13.64 -2.38
N TYR A 97 20.16 -14.40 -3.42
CA TYR A 97 19.19 -15.49 -3.33
C TYR A 97 19.62 -16.53 -2.29
N GLU A 98 20.87 -16.98 -2.34
CA GLU A 98 21.43 -17.92 -1.36
C GLU A 98 21.35 -17.40 0.08
N GLY A 99 21.51 -16.08 0.28
CA GLY A 99 21.36 -15.43 1.57
C GLY A 99 19.92 -15.37 2.10
N ILE A 100 18.94 -15.19 1.22
CA ILE A 100 17.53 -14.99 1.61
C ILE A 100 16.64 -16.23 1.44
N LYS A 101 17.07 -17.26 0.72
CA LYS A 101 16.21 -18.45 0.48
C LYS A 101 15.76 -19.14 1.77
N LYS A 102 16.54 -18.99 2.85
CA LYS A 102 16.23 -19.53 4.18
C LYS A 102 15.03 -18.88 4.86
N ILE A 103 14.64 -17.67 4.43
CA ILE A 103 13.49 -16.94 4.98
C ILE A 103 12.24 -17.07 4.11
N PHE A 104 12.30 -17.84 3.01
CA PHE A 104 11.12 -18.14 2.21
C PHE A 104 10.24 -19.15 2.93
N GLY A 105 8.92 -18.92 2.85
CA GLY A 105 7.92 -19.77 3.48
C GLY A 105 6.80 -18.94 4.09
N SER A 106 5.85 -19.63 4.69
CA SER A 106 4.76 -19.02 5.45
C SER A 106 5.18 -18.79 6.90
N SER A 107 4.81 -17.66 7.47
CA SER A 107 4.88 -17.46 8.93
C SER A 107 3.62 -18.03 9.58
N PRO A 108 3.71 -19.03 10.47
CA PRO A 108 2.55 -19.50 11.23
C PRO A 108 2.16 -18.54 12.36
N TRP A 109 3.09 -17.68 12.81
CA TRP A 109 2.87 -16.78 13.96
C TRP A 109 2.41 -15.38 13.58
N TYR A 110 2.68 -14.94 12.35
CA TYR A 110 2.35 -13.59 11.91
C TYR A 110 1.47 -13.61 10.68
N LYS A 111 0.33 -12.93 10.78
CA LYS A 111 -0.56 -12.64 9.65
C LYS A 111 -0.51 -11.16 9.33
N ALA A 112 -0.14 -10.83 8.11
CA ALA A 112 -0.17 -9.46 7.61
C ALA A 112 -1.62 -9.02 7.40
N TYR A 113 -1.92 -7.79 7.82
CA TYR A 113 -3.20 -7.13 7.56
C TYR A 113 -2.94 -5.77 6.90
N GLU A 114 -3.90 -5.31 6.11
CA GLU A 114 -3.96 -3.90 5.73
C GLU A 114 -4.11 -3.05 7.00
N GLY A 115 -3.79 -1.75 6.94
CA GLY A 115 -4.20 -0.83 7.99
C GLY A 115 -5.72 -0.59 7.99
N VAL A 116 -6.18 0.30 8.86
CA VAL A 116 -7.55 0.82 8.81
C VAL A 116 -7.76 1.53 7.47
N ASN A 117 -8.55 0.93 6.60
CA ASN A 117 -8.89 1.53 5.32
C ASN A 117 -10.10 2.42 5.53
N THR A 118 -10.01 3.73 5.34
CA THR A 118 -11.16 4.63 5.54
C THR A 118 -11.89 5.00 4.24
N ALA A 119 -11.21 4.88 3.10
CA ALA A 119 -11.61 5.37 1.79
C ALA A 119 -12.10 6.84 1.72
N LEU A 120 -11.99 7.60 2.81
CA LEU A 120 -12.27 9.03 2.91
C LEU A 120 -11.49 9.61 4.10
N ASN A 121 -10.16 9.61 3.99
CA ASN A 121 -9.28 9.89 5.13
C ASN A 121 -9.58 11.22 5.81
N GLN A 122 -10.03 12.26 5.09
CA GLN A 122 -10.26 13.57 5.71
C GLN A 122 -11.34 13.51 6.79
N VAL A 123 -12.39 12.70 6.63
CA VAL A 123 -13.44 12.59 7.67
C VAL A 123 -12.90 11.91 8.93
N TYR A 124 -11.99 10.96 8.80
CA TYR A 124 -11.53 10.14 9.91
C TYR A 124 -10.20 10.58 10.52
N TRP A 125 -9.31 11.21 9.75
CA TRP A 125 -8.01 11.69 10.21
C TRP A 125 -8.17 13.11 10.72
N VAL A 126 -8.11 13.25 12.03
CA VAL A 126 -8.46 14.47 12.74
C VAL A 126 -7.25 15.03 13.47
N LYS A 127 -7.25 16.34 13.69
CA LYS A 127 -6.29 17.03 14.55
C LYS A 127 -7.03 17.53 15.78
N VAL A 128 -6.49 17.22 16.96
CA VAL A 128 -6.98 17.79 18.22
C VAL A 128 -6.49 19.23 18.32
N ILE A 129 -7.42 20.16 18.51
CA ILE A 129 -7.16 21.59 18.71
C ILE A 129 -6.97 21.88 20.19
N SER A 130 -7.91 21.41 21.02
CA SER A 130 -7.89 21.62 22.48
C SER A 130 -8.74 20.56 23.20
N GLU A 131 -8.56 20.44 24.51
CA GLU A 131 -9.54 19.75 25.35
C GLU A 131 -10.81 20.61 25.52
N ALA A 132 -11.95 19.96 25.69
CA ALA A 132 -13.24 20.56 26.00
C ALA A 132 -13.85 19.83 27.20
N GLN A 133 -14.88 20.43 27.83
CA GLN A 133 -15.45 19.92 29.08
C GLN A 133 -15.89 18.44 29.01
N ASP A 134 -16.44 18.01 27.87
CA ASP A 134 -16.81 16.60 27.64
C ASP A 134 -16.30 16.12 26.28
N GLY A 135 -15.00 16.28 26.02
CA GLY A 135 -14.36 15.68 24.85
C GLY A 135 -13.14 16.45 24.34
N LEU A 136 -12.85 16.25 23.07
CA LEU A 136 -11.77 16.92 22.35
C LEU A 136 -12.37 17.78 21.25
N LEU A 137 -12.00 19.06 21.21
CA LEU A 137 -12.26 19.89 20.03
C LEU A 137 -11.32 19.43 18.93
N ILE A 138 -11.88 18.93 17.84
CA ILE A 138 -11.13 18.42 16.70
C ILE A 138 -11.44 19.21 15.43
N THR A 139 -10.53 19.11 14.45
CA THR A 139 -10.78 19.49 13.06
C THR A 139 -10.34 18.40 12.09
N ASN A 140 -10.90 18.41 10.89
CA ASN A 140 -10.57 17.52 9.78
C ASN A 140 -9.72 18.24 8.69
N PRO A 141 -8.40 18.40 8.91
CA PRO A 141 -7.57 19.22 8.05
C PRO A 141 -7.50 18.66 6.62
N PRO A 142 -7.30 19.52 5.59
CA PRO A 142 -7.05 19.06 4.23
C PRO A 142 -5.83 18.15 4.18
N LEU A 143 -5.92 17.09 3.39
CA LEU A 143 -4.83 16.13 3.23
C LEU A 143 -4.26 16.22 1.82
N PRO A 144 -2.93 16.43 1.66
CA PRO A 144 -2.31 16.53 0.35
C PRO A 144 -2.45 15.21 -0.42
N GLY A 145 -2.72 15.32 -1.73
CA GLY A 145 -2.83 14.17 -2.63
C GLY A 145 -4.18 13.45 -2.61
N GLN A 146 -5.20 13.99 -1.94
CA GLN A 146 -6.56 13.46 -2.01
C GLN A 146 -7.25 13.86 -3.31
N LYS A 147 -7.93 12.89 -3.94
CA LYS A 147 -8.79 13.14 -5.11
C LYS A 147 -10.11 13.83 -4.74
N LYS A 148 -10.63 13.56 -3.54
CA LYS A 148 -11.87 14.12 -3.01
C LYS A 148 -11.57 14.78 -1.67
N SER A 149 -11.99 16.03 -1.52
CA SER A 149 -12.01 16.77 -0.26
C SER A 149 -13.44 16.94 0.25
N VAL A 150 -13.59 17.09 1.55
CA VAL A 150 -14.84 17.44 2.23
C VAL A 150 -14.69 18.79 2.94
N LYS A 151 -15.81 19.36 3.37
CA LYS A 151 -15.80 20.61 4.13
C LYS A 151 -15.05 20.41 5.46
N GLN A 152 -14.23 21.38 5.82
CA GLN A 152 -13.63 21.44 7.14
C GLN A 152 -14.65 21.90 8.18
N VAL A 153 -14.62 21.27 9.33
CA VAL A 153 -15.44 21.60 10.49
C VAL A 153 -14.58 21.55 11.74
N GLU A 154 -15.00 22.28 12.75
CA GLU A 154 -14.51 22.14 14.11
C GLU A 154 -15.67 21.66 14.97
N GLN A 155 -15.50 20.53 15.64
CA GLN A 155 -16.54 19.93 16.48
C GLN A 155 -15.90 19.24 17.67
N VAL A 156 -16.62 19.20 18.79
CA VAL A 156 -16.23 18.42 19.95
C VAL A 156 -16.63 16.97 19.71
N VAL A 157 -15.74 16.02 19.98
CA VAL A 157 -16.02 14.58 19.94
C VAL A 157 -15.57 13.91 21.22
N GLU A 158 -16.18 12.79 21.56
CA GLU A 158 -15.82 11.99 22.73
C GLU A 158 -14.39 11.43 22.58
N LYS A 159 -13.59 11.62 23.63
CA LYS A 159 -12.15 11.31 23.65
C LYS A 159 -11.86 9.82 23.45
N GLU A 160 -12.77 8.98 23.92
CA GLU A 160 -12.71 7.52 23.90
C GLU A 160 -12.62 6.95 22.48
N LEU A 161 -13.13 7.69 21.49
CA LEU A 161 -13.13 7.28 20.09
C LEU A 161 -11.95 7.87 19.30
N VAL A 162 -11.10 8.68 19.92
CA VAL A 162 -9.95 9.35 19.28
C VAL A 162 -8.67 8.59 19.59
N TYR A 163 -8.07 8.01 18.55
CA TYR A 163 -6.86 7.18 18.66
C TYR A 163 -5.66 7.85 17.98
N PRO A 164 -4.42 7.61 18.43
CA PRO A 164 -3.23 8.00 17.69
C PRO A 164 -3.18 7.36 16.30
N LEU A 165 -2.85 8.13 15.26
CA LEU A 165 -2.70 7.63 13.90
C LEU A 165 -1.22 7.50 13.52
N ILE A 166 -0.82 6.30 13.12
CA ILE A 166 0.48 6.06 12.48
C ILE A 166 0.27 5.93 10.97
N ARG A 167 0.91 6.80 10.18
CA ARG A 167 0.88 6.73 8.72
C ARG A 167 2.14 6.07 8.19
N GLY A 168 2.01 5.25 7.15
CA GLY A 168 3.17 4.54 6.56
C GLY A 168 4.32 5.45 6.10
N ARG A 169 4.03 6.71 5.73
CA ARG A 169 5.05 7.70 5.36
C ARG A 169 5.90 8.16 6.55
N ASP A 170 5.33 8.14 7.75
CA ASP A 170 5.92 8.63 9.01
C ASP A 170 6.78 7.56 9.69
N VAL A 171 6.57 6.28 9.35
CA VAL A 171 7.33 5.15 9.90
C VAL A 171 8.81 5.23 9.48
N LYS A 172 9.73 4.96 10.41
CA LYS A 172 11.17 4.76 10.19
C LYS A 172 11.55 3.38 10.71
N LYS A 173 12.83 2.98 10.57
CA LYS A 173 13.30 1.63 10.94
C LYS A 173 12.96 1.27 12.40
N TRP A 174 13.00 2.24 13.30
CA TRP A 174 12.88 2.02 14.75
C TRP A 174 11.88 2.92 15.48
N TYR A 175 11.26 3.88 14.79
CA TYR A 175 10.34 4.85 15.40
C TYR A 175 9.39 5.45 14.35
N CYS A 176 8.38 6.20 14.77
CA CYS A 176 7.52 6.98 13.89
C CYS A 176 7.84 8.47 14.07
N ASN A 177 8.06 9.19 12.96
CA ASN A 177 8.34 10.61 12.96
C ASN A 177 7.16 11.39 12.35
N GLY A 178 6.59 12.35 13.07
CA GLY A 178 5.56 13.24 12.54
C GLY A 178 4.73 13.92 13.63
N GLU A 179 3.97 14.94 13.24
CA GLU A 179 2.92 15.52 14.07
C GLU A 179 1.93 14.42 14.49
N LEU A 180 1.48 14.47 15.75
CA LEU A 180 0.43 13.60 16.28
C LEU A 180 -0.89 13.95 15.59
N VAL A 181 -1.15 13.27 14.47
CA VAL A 181 -2.49 13.20 13.88
C VAL A 181 -3.24 12.07 14.59
N CYS A 182 -4.53 12.23 14.75
CA CYS A 182 -5.41 11.24 15.35
C CYS A 182 -6.33 10.63 14.28
N ILE A 183 -6.95 9.51 14.63
CA ILE A 183 -8.03 8.89 13.88
C ILE A 183 -9.25 8.72 14.77
N LEU A 184 -10.42 9.12 14.27
CA LEU A 184 -11.70 8.92 14.93
C LEU A 184 -12.25 7.54 14.54
N LEU A 185 -12.37 6.62 15.50
CA LEU A 185 -12.80 5.24 15.27
C LEU A 185 -14.11 4.95 16.02
N PRO A 186 -15.25 4.79 15.33
CA PRO A 186 -16.53 4.46 15.95
C PRO A 186 -16.64 2.95 16.24
N VAL A 187 -15.74 2.44 17.09
CA VAL A 187 -15.64 1.02 17.45
C VAL A 187 -15.60 0.83 18.96
N ASP A 188 -15.96 -0.37 19.42
CA ASP A 188 -15.69 -0.82 20.78
C ASP A 188 -14.21 -1.21 20.98
N GLU A 189 -13.83 -1.55 22.21
CA GLU A 189 -12.48 -2.00 22.57
C GLU A 189 -12.03 -3.27 21.81
N SER A 190 -12.98 -4.07 21.33
CA SER A 190 -12.73 -5.27 20.52
C SER A 190 -12.58 -4.98 19.02
N GLY A 191 -12.75 -3.71 18.61
CA GLY A 191 -12.69 -3.26 17.22
C GLY A 191 -13.94 -3.56 16.41
N ASN A 192 -15.06 -3.88 17.06
CA ASN A 192 -16.35 -4.01 16.39
C ASN A 192 -16.98 -2.62 16.23
N THR A 193 -17.57 -2.35 15.06
CA THR A 193 -18.22 -1.05 14.82
C THR A 193 -19.46 -0.89 15.69
N LEU A 194 -19.55 0.25 16.37
CA LEU A 194 -20.70 0.62 17.19
C LEU A 194 -21.95 0.76 16.32
N SER A 195 -23.07 0.19 16.76
CA SER A 195 -24.37 0.38 16.10
C SER A 195 -24.77 1.86 16.12
N HIS A 196 -25.69 2.29 15.24
CA HIS A 196 -26.17 3.68 15.28
C HIS A 196 -26.82 4.01 16.63
N SER A 197 -27.49 3.04 17.26
CA SER A 197 -28.08 3.22 18.60
C SER A 197 -27.00 3.42 19.65
N ASP A 198 -25.97 2.57 19.67
CA ASP A 198 -24.88 2.68 20.65
C ASP A 198 -24.12 3.99 20.48
N LEU A 199 -23.81 4.37 19.23
CA LEU A 199 -23.09 5.61 18.97
C LEU A 199 -23.93 6.83 19.35
N LYS A 200 -25.24 6.87 19.02
CA LYS A 200 -26.14 7.96 19.41
C LYS A 200 -26.27 8.13 20.92
N VAL A 201 -26.36 7.03 21.65
CA VAL A 201 -26.63 7.06 23.09
C VAL A 201 -25.36 7.34 23.89
N LYS A 202 -24.25 6.66 23.55
CA LYS A 202 -23.00 6.73 24.32
C LYS A 202 -22.07 7.83 23.85
N TYR A 203 -22.12 8.18 22.55
CA TYR A 203 -21.19 9.10 21.90
C TYR A 203 -21.94 10.09 20.96
N PRO A 204 -22.92 10.85 21.48
CA PRO A 204 -23.80 11.69 20.67
C PRO A 204 -23.06 12.76 19.85
N LYS A 205 -21.93 13.28 20.34
CA LYS A 205 -21.17 14.31 19.61
C LYS A 205 -20.42 13.70 18.42
N THR A 206 -19.84 12.52 18.59
CA THR A 206 -19.24 11.74 17.49
C THR A 206 -20.30 11.31 16.46
N TRP A 207 -21.51 10.96 16.92
CA TRP A 207 -22.64 10.70 16.02
C TRP A 207 -22.93 11.92 15.14
N GLU A 208 -23.07 13.11 15.75
CA GLU A 208 -23.35 14.35 15.03
C GLU A 208 -22.26 14.65 13.99
N TYR A 209 -21.00 14.48 14.37
CA TYR A 209 -19.86 14.63 13.46
C TYR A 209 -19.96 13.71 12.24
N PHE A 210 -20.19 12.41 12.44
CA PHE A 210 -20.30 11.51 11.29
C PHE A 210 -21.56 11.77 10.46
N TYR A 211 -22.68 12.11 11.11
CA TYR A 211 -23.93 12.43 10.43
C TYR A 211 -23.79 13.67 9.54
N TYR A 212 -23.00 14.67 9.95
CA TYR A 212 -22.65 15.81 9.10
C TYR A 212 -22.06 15.38 7.75
N PHE A 213 -21.20 14.35 7.76
CA PHE A 213 -20.57 13.77 6.58
C PHE A 213 -21.34 12.59 5.97
N PHE A 214 -22.60 12.34 6.35
CA PHE A 214 -23.37 11.18 5.92
C PHE A 214 -23.33 10.99 4.40
N LYS A 215 -23.64 12.04 3.62
CA LYS A 215 -23.64 11.99 2.15
C LYS A 215 -22.27 11.66 1.58
N ASP A 216 -21.20 12.14 2.18
CA ASP A 216 -19.84 11.86 1.72
C ASP A 216 -19.41 10.43 2.02
N LEU A 217 -19.77 9.92 3.21
CA LEU A 217 -19.45 8.59 3.69
C LEU A 217 -20.17 7.49 2.91
N VAL A 218 -21.46 7.66 2.63
CA VAL A 218 -22.23 6.68 1.86
C VAL A 218 -21.81 6.65 0.40
N ASN A 219 -21.22 7.73 -0.14
CA ASN A 219 -20.75 7.80 -1.53
C ASN A 219 -19.28 7.39 -1.74
N ARG A 220 -18.67 6.69 -0.77
CA ARG A 220 -17.35 6.07 -0.95
C ARG A 220 -17.41 5.02 -2.06
N GLY A 221 -16.72 5.29 -3.17
CA GLY A 221 -16.81 4.50 -4.40
C GLY A 221 -15.86 3.30 -4.52
N GLY A 222 -14.89 3.16 -3.61
CA GLY A 222 -14.00 1.99 -3.57
C GLY A 222 -14.65 0.81 -2.82
N GLU A 223 -14.38 -0.42 -3.25
CA GLU A 223 -14.74 -1.59 -2.46
C GLU A 223 -13.89 -1.65 -1.16
N PRO A 224 -14.43 -2.19 -0.05
CA PRO A 224 -15.76 -2.79 0.09
C PRO A 224 -16.90 -1.78 0.34
N TYR A 225 -16.60 -0.47 0.41
CA TYR A 225 -17.60 0.56 0.76
C TYR A 225 -18.68 0.74 -0.30
N LYS A 226 -18.31 0.63 -1.57
CA LYS A 226 -19.25 0.78 -2.69
C LYS A 226 -20.42 -0.17 -2.54
N SER A 227 -20.16 -1.46 -2.35
CA SER A 227 -21.19 -2.50 -2.17
C SER A 227 -21.82 -2.46 -0.77
N LYS A 228 -21.02 -2.39 0.29
CA LYS A 228 -21.54 -2.46 1.68
C LYS A 228 -22.44 -1.29 2.07
N LEU A 229 -22.24 -0.10 1.49
CA LEU A 229 -23.03 1.09 1.81
C LEU A 229 -24.06 1.46 0.76
N GLU A 230 -24.23 0.64 -0.29
CA GLU A 230 -25.25 0.83 -1.33
C GLU A 230 -26.66 1.04 -0.76
N PRO A 231 -27.12 0.30 0.28
CA PRO A 231 -28.48 0.49 0.80
C PRO A 231 -28.78 1.91 1.27
N TYR A 232 -27.79 2.67 1.76
CA TYR A 232 -27.98 4.07 2.18
C TYR A 232 -28.12 5.06 1.01
N ARG A 233 -27.79 4.65 -0.22
CA ARG A 233 -27.99 5.46 -1.43
C ARG A 233 -29.39 5.28 -2.02
N GLU A 234 -30.00 4.14 -1.76
CA GLU A 234 -31.29 3.74 -2.35
C GLU A 234 -32.46 3.89 -1.38
N LYS A 235 -32.20 3.77 -0.07
CA LYS A 235 -33.23 3.70 0.97
C LYS A 235 -32.99 4.76 2.03
N LYS A 236 -34.05 5.09 2.77
CA LYS A 236 -33.93 5.91 3.98
C LYS A 236 -33.06 5.21 5.01
N LEU A 237 -32.41 6.01 5.86
CA LEU A 237 -31.47 5.55 6.89
C LEU A 237 -32.06 4.41 7.71
N GLU A 238 -33.26 4.56 8.28
CA GLU A 238 -33.89 3.57 9.18
C GLU A 238 -34.12 2.19 8.51
N ILE A 239 -34.27 2.17 7.19
CA ILE A 239 -34.46 0.95 6.40
C ILE A 239 -33.09 0.37 6.02
N ALA A 240 -32.15 1.20 5.58
CA ALA A 240 -30.82 0.78 5.17
C ALA A 240 -30.06 0.10 6.32
N GLU A 241 -30.17 0.63 7.55
CA GLU A 241 -29.51 0.12 8.75
C GLU A 241 -29.84 -1.35 9.07
N ARG A 242 -30.98 -1.87 8.59
CA ARG A 242 -31.37 -3.28 8.79
C ARG A 242 -30.57 -4.26 7.93
N SER A 243 -29.90 -3.77 6.88
CA SER A 243 -29.27 -4.60 5.85
C SER A 243 -27.83 -4.19 5.52
N ALA A 244 -27.38 -3.04 6.02
CA ALA A 244 -26.05 -2.51 5.81
C ALA A 244 -25.33 -2.30 7.16
N PRO A 245 -23.98 -2.39 7.20
CA PRO A 245 -23.23 -1.90 8.36
C PRO A 245 -23.46 -0.40 8.55
N PRO A 246 -23.10 0.18 9.71
CA PRO A 246 -23.24 1.62 9.91
C PRO A 246 -22.55 2.46 8.83
N PHE A 247 -23.13 3.61 8.46
CA PHE A 247 -22.60 4.41 7.34
C PHE A 247 -21.17 4.92 7.57
N TYR A 248 -20.78 5.06 8.84
CA TYR A 248 -19.43 5.41 9.31
C TYR A 248 -18.51 4.20 9.53
N TRP A 249 -18.94 2.98 9.18
CA TRP A 249 -18.15 1.76 9.30
C TRP A 249 -16.79 1.88 8.60
N LEU A 250 -15.80 1.19 9.18
CA LEU A 250 -14.42 1.13 8.71
C LEU A 250 -13.99 -0.32 8.52
N PHE A 251 -13.34 -0.59 7.39
CA PHE A 251 -12.78 -1.90 7.08
C PHE A 251 -11.48 -2.12 7.84
N ASN A 252 -11.34 -3.33 8.41
CA ASN A 252 -10.11 -3.85 8.99
C ASN A 252 -9.55 -3.05 10.20
N VAL A 253 -10.45 -2.61 11.09
CA VAL A 253 -10.08 -1.89 12.31
C VAL A 253 -9.39 -2.79 13.33
N LYS A 254 -9.96 -3.96 13.62
CA LYS A 254 -9.56 -4.83 14.73
C LYS A 254 -8.05 -5.13 14.81
N PRO A 255 -7.34 -5.51 13.73
CA PRO A 255 -5.89 -5.75 13.82
C PRO A 255 -5.08 -4.51 14.24
N SER A 256 -5.60 -3.30 13.96
CA SER A 256 -4.97 -2.03 14.31
C SER A 256 -5.18 -1.64 15.78
N LEU A 257 -5.91 -2.42 16.57
CA LEU A 257 -6.06 -2.19 18.01
C LEU A 257 -5.15 -3.08 18.87
N ALA A 258 -4.38 -4.00 18.25
CA ALA A 258 -3.43 -4.84 18.99
C ALA A 258 -2.39 -4.00 19.76
N PRO A 259 -2.01 -4.38 21.00
CA PRO A 259 -1.06 -3.60 21.81
C PRO A 259 0.32 -3.49 21.15
N TYR A 260 0.76 -4.55 20.47
CA TYR A 260 2.02 -4.60 19.73
C TYR A 260 1.75 -4.91 18.27
N LYS A 261 2.48 -4.22 17.38
CA LYS A 261 2.26 -4.29 15.93
C LYS A 261 3.59 -4.28 15.20
N VAL A 262 3.65 -5.03 14.11
CA VAL A 262 4.72 -4.91 13.12
C VAL A 262 4.17 -4.11 11.95
N VAL A 263 4.82 -2.97 11.66
CA VAL A 263 4.37 -2.03 10.63
C VAL A 263 5.39 -1.99 9.50
N TRP A 264 4.90 -2.11 8.28
CA TRP A 264 5.68 -2.02 7.06
C TRP A 264 5.24 -0.79 6.29
N LYS A 265 6.16 -0.17 5.56
CA LYS A 265 5.76 0.83 4.57
C LYS A 265 5.01 0.16 3.45
N CYS A 266 4.04 0.88 2.89
CA CYS A 266 3.43 0.48 1.62
C CYS A 266 4.55 0.25 0.60
N ILE A 267 4.63 -0.96 0.07
CA ILE A 267 5.53 -1.34 -1.02
C ILE A 267 4.86 -0.87 -2.32
N ALA A 268 4.69 0.44 -2.49
CA ALA A 268 4.21 1.04 -3.72
C ALA A 268 5.43 1.43 -4.58
N GLY A 269 5.55 0.77 -5.73
CA GLY A 269 6.69 0.85 -6.64
C GLY A 269 6.85 2.20 -7.33
N LYS A 270 7.37 3.20 -6.61
CA LYS A 270 7.96 4.38 -7.23
C LYS A 270 9.30 3.95 -7.85
N ASN A 271 9.30 3.42 -9.08
CA ASN A 271 10.48 2.96 -9.87
C ASN A 271 11.50 2.03 -9.17
N PHE A 272 11.22 1.58 -7.95
CA PHE A 272 12.08 0.76 -7.10
C PHE A 272 11.38 -0.57 -6.81
N GLY A 273 11.14 -1.37 -7.86
CA GLY A 273 10.98 -2.83 -7.71
C GLY A 273 12.29 -3.53 -7.29
N LYS A 274 13.27 -2.77 -6.82
CA LYS A 274 14.56 -3.23 -6.31
C LYS A 274 14.48 -3.14 -4.79
N SER A 275 14.65 -4.28 -4.13
CA SER A 275 14.78 -4.38 -2.68
C SER A 275 15.78 -3.33 -2.17
N ARG A 276 15.35 -2.39 -1.33
CA ARG A 276 16.29 -1.58 -0.56
C ARG A 276 16.78 -2.42 0.61
N ILE A 277 18.04 -2.84 0.56
CA ILE A 277 18.80 -3.07 1.80
C ILE A 277 19.09 -1.68 2.35
N LEU A 278 18.50 -1.33 3.49
CA LEU A 278 18.84 -0.12 4.22
C LEU A 278 20.22 -0.33 4.86
N ASN A 279 21.29 0.01 4.14
CA ASN A 279 22.61 0.14 4.72
C ASN A 279 22.59 1.32 5.70
N SER A 280 22.76 1.04 6.99
CA SER A 280 23.13 2.03 7.99
C SER A 280 24.63 2.24 7.92
N SER A 281 25.09 3.11 7.03
CA SER A 281 26.37 3.78 7.21
C SER A 281 26.10 5.05 8.00
N ASN A 282 26.07 4.93 9.32
CA ASN A 282 26.38 6.04 10.22
C ASN A 282 27.26 5.42 11.30
N GLY A 283 28.55 5.76 11.22
CA GLY A 283 29.53 5.45 12.24
C GLY A 283 29.05 6.07 13.55
N TRP A 284 28.91 5.20 14.55
CA TRP A 284 28.87 5.62 15.93
C TRP A 284 30.34 5.73 16.34
N ASN A 285 30.81 6.97 16.50
CA ASN A 285 31.95 7.22 17.37
C ASN A 285 31.40 7.22 18.80
N ASP A 286 32.01 6.39 19.62
CA ASP A 286 31.76 6.26 21.05
C ASP A 286 31.96 7.57 21.80
N THR A 287 30.98 7.91 22.65
CA THR A 287 31.15 8.49 23.98
C THR A 287 30.01 8.02 24.86
#